data_AF-A0A2T4TH60-F1
#
_entry.id   AF-A0A2T4TH60-F1
#
_cell.length_a   1.000
_cell.length_b   1.000
_cell.length_c   1.000
_cell.angle_alpha   90.00
_cell.angle_beta   90.00
_cell.angle_gamma   90.00
#
_symmetry.space_group_name_H-M   'P 1'
#
loop_
_entity.id
_entity.type
_entity.pdbx_description
1 polymer ?
#
loop_
_entity_poly.entity_id
_entity_poly.type
_entity_poly.pdbx_seq_one_letter_code
_entity_poly.pdbx_strand_id
1 'polypeptide(L)'
;MDNIREHIYLSAILHEIGKFYQKADNENITITSSPINIGELEDLFYLKQEAKYTLWTKLFIKENQRVFNKLLKNTQNESSNKDNLKSLVKSQISKIEQIIKEALLLSSGKEDYTEELSTESESNWKSCKNERLIPILETIGNQDELLTNKEWHQLPVKKLIPSIDNFPQKEITEVPNYSNLWKEFKSEFASLTHSTYQTFSDNLLTLLYKYTSCIPSNITHSPDISLYDHIKTTTALAICLYDLMCSGEKPKDRFLLIGADLSGIQSYIYQIVSKHAGKNLKGRSFYIRVLSDAVVRYLMKRLGLFQANIIYNSGGGFYLLAPNTTDIKHKLKTAIEEIERRIFTTHGTSLYVAIDSITVSDDALLHRNGEDIGKLWGGSIYKKRSTKKSKICNNDGR
;
A
#
# COMPACT_ATOMS: atom_id res chain seq x y z
N MET A 1 19.73 -9.61 7.05
CA MET A 1 18.68 -8.67 7.51
C MET A 1 17.65 -8.43 6.41
N ASP A 2 18.02 -8.44 5.13
CA ASP A 2 17.05 -8.29 4.03
C ASP A 2 15.93 -9.34 4.06
N ASN A 3 16.25 -10.61 4.32
CA ASN A 3 15.25 -11.69 4.37
C ASN A 3 14.19 -11.52 5.48
N ILE A 4 14.53 -10.94 6.65
CA ILE A 4 13.53 -10.68 7.70
C ILE A 4 12.65 -9.50 7.32
N ARG A 5 13.22 -8.48 6.67
CA ARG A 5 12.48 -7.31 6.18
C ARG A 5 11.47 -7.69 5.09
N GLU A 6 11.88 -8.52 4.12
CA GLU A 6 10.99 -9.07 3.09
C GLU A 6 9.92 -10.01 3.68
N HIS A 7 10.26 -10.75 4.74
CA HIS A 7 9.30 -11.59 5.45
C HIS A 7 8.26 -10.76 6.20
N ILE A 8 8.66 -9.67 6.88
CA ILE A 8 7.73 -8.71 7.51
C ILE A 8 6.82 -8.08 6.45
N TYR A 9 7.39 -7.73 5.29
CA TYR A 9 6.63 -7.20 4.15
C TYR A 9 5.51 -8.16 3.74
N LEU A 10 5.83 -9.45 3.57
CA LEU A 10 4.82 -10.47 3.26
C LEU A 10 3.80 -10.67 4.39
N SER A 11 4.26 -10.72 5.65
CA SER A 11 3.38 -10.91 6.81
C SER A 11 2.36 -9.78 6.93
N ALA A 12 2.78 -8.53 6.74
CA ALA A 12 1.88 -7.38 6.77
C ALA A 12 0.84 -7.43 5.63
N ILE A 13 1.23 -7.87 4.42
CA ILE A 13 0.29 -8.07 3.31
C ILE A 13 -0.78 -9.13 3.64
N LEU A 14 -0.38 -10.23 4.29
CA LEU A 14 -1.26 -11.34 4.60
C LEU A 14 -2.19 -11.06 5.78
N HIS A 15 -1.87 -10.11 6.65
CA HIS A 15 -2.52 -9.97 7.94
C HIS A 15 -4.05 -9.81 7.83
N GLU A 16 -4.52 -9.03 6.84
CA GLU A 16 -5.94 -8.73 6.64
C GLU A 16 -6.59 -9.51 5.49
N ILE A 17 -5.89 -10.46 4.85
CA ILE A 17 -6.48 -11.30 3.79
C ILE A 17 -7.70 -12.08 4.31
N GLY A 18 -7.71 -12.39 5.60
CA GLY A 18 -8.82 -13.01 6.30
C GLY A 18 -10.12 -12.21 6.21
N LYS A 19 -10.10 -10.87 6.09
CA LYS A 19 -11.31 -10.05 5.90
C LYS A 19 -12.01 -10.40 4.58
N PHE A 20 -11.24 -10.64 3.51
CA PHE A 20 -11.80 -11.10 2.24
C PHE A 20 -12.34 -12.53 2.34
N TYR A 21 -11.56 -13.45 2.91
CA TYR A 21 -12.00 -14.84 3.02
C TYR A 21 -13.23 -15.00 3.94
N GLN A 22 -13.29 -14.25 5.05
CA GLN A 22 -14.45 -14.19 5.94
C GLN A 22 -15.73 -13.81 5.19
N LYS A 23 -15.67 -12.77 4.34
CA LYS A 23 -16.82 -12.35 3.50
C LYS A 23 -17.24 -13.43 2.49
N ALA A 24 -16.30 -14.25 2.04
CA ALA A 24 -16.53 -15.32 1.07
C ALA A 24 -17.01 -16.66 1.68
N ASP A 25 -16.85 -16.85 2.99
CA ASP A 25 -17.19 -18.10 3.69
C ASP A 25 -18.70 -18.28 3.81
N ASN A 26 -19.24 -19.31 3.15
CA ASN A 26 -20.66 -19.66 3.17
C ASN A 26 -21.06 -20.70 4.21
N GLU A 27 -20.09 -21.40 4.79
CA GLU A 27 -20.33 -22.56 5.65
C GLU A 27 -20.22 -22.22 7.13
N ASN A 28 -19.89 -20.96 7.45
CA ASN A 28 -19.69 -20.47 8.81
C ASN A 28 -18.73 -21.38 9.59
N ILE A 29 -17.57 -21.64 8.96
CA ILE A 29 -16.53 -22.57 9.42
C ILE A 29 -16.11 -22.22 10.87
N THR A 30 -16.27 -20.94 11.25
CA THR A 30 -16.08 -20.38 12.60
C THR A 30 -16.90 -21.02 13.72
N ILE A 31 -18.15 -21.45 13.50
CA ILE A 31 -19.00 -21.94 14.61
C ILE A 31 -18.74 -23.43 14.91
N THR A 32 -18.15 -24.18 13.98
CA THR A 32 -18.17 -25.65 14.01
C THR A 32 -16.81 -26.33 14.17
N SER A 33 -15.69 -25.59 14.16
CA SER A 33 -14.37 -26.23 14.12
C SER A 33 -13.38 -25.75 15.19
N SER A 34 -12.64 -26.72 15.75
CA SER A 34 -11.49 -26.58 16.65
C SER A 34 -10.50 -25.50 16.19
N PRO A 35 -9.65 -24.94 17.09
CA PRO A 35 -8.65 -23.93 16.72
C PRO A 35 -7.82 -24.37 15.51
N ILE A 36 -7.80 -23.54 14.45
CA ILE A 36 -7.04 -23.80 13.23
C ILE A 36 -5.56 -23.69 13.57
N ASN A 37 -4.94 -24.82 13.85
CA ASN A 37 -3.51 -24.91 14.15
C ASN A 37 -2.69 -24.94 12.83
N ILE A 38 -1.80 -23.96 12.67
CA ILE A 38 -0.82 -23.88 11.58
C ILE A 38 0.63 -24.08 12.04
N GLY A 39 0.82 -24.52 13.29
CA GLY A 39 2.11 -24.83 13.91
C GLY A 39 3.04 -23.62 13.93
N GLU A 40 4.31 -23.84 13.57
CA GLU A 40 5.33 -22.78 13.55
C GLU A 40 4.99 -21.59 12.63
N LEU A 41 4.09 -21.76 11.65
CA LEU A 41 3.71 -20.66 10.76
C LEU A 41 2.93 -19.56 11.47
N GLU A 42 2.28 -19.88 12.59
CA GLU A 42 1.56 -18.89 13.41
C GLU A 42 2.52 -17.86 14.00
N ASP A 43 3.60 -18.35 14.62
CA ASP A 43 4.69 -17.52 15.13
C ASP A 43 5.41 -16.77 14.01
N LEU A 44 5.66 -17.45 12.88
CA LEU A 44 6.42 -16.85 11.78
C LEU A 44 5.65 -15.72 11.11
N PHE A 45 4.34 -15.84 10.91
CA PHE A 45 3.53 -14.81 10.28
C PHE A 45 2.89 -13.83 11.28
N TYR A 46 3.25 -13.89 12.57
CA TYR A 46 2.80 -12.96 13.60
C TYR A 46 1.27 -12.97 13.81
N LEU A 47 0.66 -14.16 13.74
CA LEU A 47 -0.79 -14.35 13.74
C LEU A 47 -1.37 -14.76 15.10
N LYS A 48 -0.69 -14.43 16.20
CA LYS A 48 -1.20 -14.71 17.56
C LYS A 48 -2.43 -13.88 17.92
N GLN A 49 -2.71 -12.84 17.16
CA GLN A 49 -3.73 -11.86 17.47
C GLN A 49 -5.15 -12.41 17.33
N GLU A 50 -6.04 -12.01 18.24
CA GLU A 50 -7.39 -12.54 18.40
C GLU A 50 -8.46 -11.79 17.59
N ALA A 51 -8.09 -11.06 16.53
CA ALA A 51 -9.09 -10.53 15.62
C ALA A 51 -9.83 -11.71 14.95
N LYS A 52 -11.16 -11.60 14.77
CA LYS A 52 -11.97 -12.68 14.20
C LYS A 52 -11.44 -13.08 12.81
N TYR A 53 -11.13 -12.10 11.96
CA TYR A 53 -10.60 -12.33 10.62
C TYR A 53 -9.26 -13.07 10.61
N THR A 54 -8.47 -13.03 11.70
CA THR A 54 -7.19 -13.77 11.81
C THR A 54 -7.41 -15.27 11.63
N LEU A 55 -8.56 -15.81 12.05
CA LEU A 55 -8.86 -17.23 11.85
C LEU A 55 -8.88 -17.60 10.35
N TRP A 56 -9.51 -16.76 9.52
CA TRP A 56 -9.53 -16.97 8.07
C TRP A 56 -8.17 -16.70 7.42
N THR A 57 -7.37 -15.79 7.96
CA THR A 57 -5.95 -15.65 7.56
C THR A 57 -5.18 -16.93 7.84
N LYS A 58 -5.33 -17.55 9.03
CA LYS A 58 -4.73 -18.84 9.38
C LYS A 58 -5.23 -19.95 8.46
N LEU A 59 -6.52 -20.00 8.15
CA LEU A 59 -7.09 -20.96 7.20
C LEU A 59 -6.47 -20.82 5.80
N PHE A 60 -6.37 -19.60 5.29
CA PHE A 60 -5.73 -19.34 3.99
C PHE A 60 -4.28 -19.83 3.97
N ILE A 61 -3.53 -19.58 5.04
CA ILE A 61 -2.14 -20.05 5.15
C ILE A 61 -2.08 -21.58 5.25
N LYS A 62 -3.01 -22.21 5.97
CA LYS A 62 -3.11 -23.67 6.07
C LYS A 62 -3.40 -24.31 4.72
N GLU A 63 -4.36 -23.79 3.97
CA GLU A 63 -4.72 -24.27 2.62
C GLU A 63 -3.52 -24.17 1.66
N ASN A 64 -2.68 -23.14 1.84
CA ASN A 64 -1.54 -22.84 0.98
C ASN A 64 -0.18 -23.15 1.63
N GLN A 65 -0.15 -24.04 2.63
CA GLN A 65 1.03 -24.30 3.45
C GLN A 65 2.25 -24.73 2.62
N ARG A 66 2.02 -25.49 1.54
CA ARG A 66 3.08 -25.91 0.61
C ARG A 66 3.79 -24.73 -0.05
N VAL A 67 3.06 -23.68 -0.41
CA VAL A 67 3.61 -22.46 -1.03
C VAL A 67 4.48 -21.72 -0.02
N PHE A 68 3.95 -21.43 1.17
CA PHE A 68 4.68 -20.70 2.21
C PHE A 68 5.91 -21.47 2.72
N ASN A 69 5.81 -22.78 2.88
CA ASN A 69 6.96 -23.62 3.23
C ASN A 69 8.04 -23.62 2.13
N LYS A 70 7.67 -23.56 0.85
CA LYS A 70 8.63 -23.47 -0.26
C LYS A 70 9.35 -22.12 -0.26
N LEU A 71 8.63 -21.02 -0.05
CA LEU A 71 9.21 -19.68 0.07
C LEU A 71 10.20 -19.60 1.24
N LEU A 72 9.83 -20.12 2.42
CA LEU A 72 10.70 -20.21 3.59
C LEU A 72 11.98 -21.01 3.31
N LYS A 73 11.90 -22.10 2.55
CA LYS A 73 13.05 -22.96 2.21
C LYS A 73 14.00 -22.33 1.19
N ASN A 74 13.48 -21.76 0.11
CA ASN A 74 14.32 -21.15 -0.94
C ASN A 74 15.23 -20.06 -0.37
N THR A 75 14.70 -19.31 0.59
CA THR A 75 15.37 -18.17 1.23
C THR A 75 16.47 -18.59 2.21
N GLN A 76 16.40 -19.82 2.74
CA GLN A 76 17.48 -20.40 3.55
C GLN A 76 18.67 -20.86 2.71
N ASN A 77 18.45 -21.20 1.43
CA ASN A 77 19.51 -21.67 0.54
C ASN A 77 20.32 -20.51 -0.10
N GLU A 78 19.74 -19.31 -0.22
CA GLU A 78 20.43 -18.14 -0.77
C GLU A 78 21.38 -17.45 0.23
N SER A 79 21.15 -17.59 1.54
CA SER A 79 22.01 -17.01 2.57
C SER A 79 23.03 -18.02 3.09
N SER A 80 24.30 -17.89 2.70
CA SER A 80 25.44 -18.65 3.26
C SER A 80 25.76 -18.30 4.72
N ASN A 81 24.99 -17.42 5.38
CA ASN A 81 25.13 -17.10 6.79
C ASN A 81 24.05 -17.78 7.63
N LYS A 82 24.52 -18.59 8.57
CA LYS A 82 23.81 -19.45 9.55
C LYS A 82 22.88 -18.73 10.54
N ASP A 83 22.38 -17.54 10.26
CA ASP A 83 21.28 -16.98 11.05
C ASP A 83 19.97 -17.43 10.41
N ASN A 84 19.45 -18.57 10.88
CA ASN A 84 18.16 -19.09 10.46
C ASN A 84 17.12 -17.96 10.58
N LEU A 85 16.46 -17.58 9.47
CA LEU A 85 15.33 -16.63 9.48
C LEU A 85 14.35 -16.93 10.63
N LYS A 86 14.14 -18.22 10.91
CA LYS A 86 13.36 -18.71 12.04
C LYS A 86 13.87 -18.24 13.41
N SER A 87 15.17 -18.29 13.70
CA SER A 87 15.72 -17.83 14.99
C SER A 87 15.67 -16.32 15.13
N LEU A 88 15.94 -15.59 14.04
CA LEU A 88 15.84 -14.12 14.02
C LEU A 88 14.40 -13.67 14.26
N VAL A 89 13.44 -14.24 13.52
CA VAL A 89 12.01 -13.99 13.72
C VAL A 89 11.63 -14.31 15.16
N LYS A 90 11.95 -15.52 15.67
CA LYS A 90 11.67 -15.93 17.05
C LYS A 90 12.20 -14.97 18.11
N SER A 91 13.37 -14.36 17.89
CA SER A 91 13.95 -13.39 18.83
C SER A 91 13.24 -12.02 18.85
N GLN A 92 12.50 -11.67 17.79
CA GLN A 92 11.87 -10.36 17.61
C GLN A 92 10.34 -10.41 17.49
N ILE A 93 9.70 -11.58 17.63
CA ILE A 93 8.25 -11.78 17.45
C ILE A 93 7.42 -10.67 18.10
N SER A 94 7.57 -10.48 19.41
CA SER A 94 6.74 -9.51 20.15
C SER A 94 6.89 -8.08 19.63
N LYS A 95 8.09 -7.67 19.21
CA LYS A 95 8.35 -6.33 18.67
C LYS A 95 7.73 -6.17 17.28
N ILE A 96 7.83 -7.21 16.45
CA ILE A 96 7.30 -7.17 15.08
C ILE A 96 5.77 -7.25 15.09
N GLU A 97 5.18 -8.07 15.96
CA GLU A 97 3.73 -8.09 16.22
C GLU A 97 3.22 -6.69 16.62
N GLN A 98 3.95 -6.01 17.51
CA GLN A 98 3.62 -4.64 17.90
C GLN A 98 3.72 -3.66 16.72
N ILE A 99 4.75 -3.79 15.86
CA ILE A 99 4.91 -2.96 14.66
C ILE A 99 3.74 -3.15 13.69
N ILE A 100 3.33 -4.39 13.41
CA ILE A 100 2.21 -4.66 12.48
C ILE A 100 0.91 -4.11 13.07
N LYS A 101 0.67 -4.30 14.37
CA LYS A 101 -0.50 -3.75 15.07
C LYS A 101 -0.53 -2.22 15.00
N GLU A 102 0.60 -1.59 15.26
CA GLU A 102 0.72 -0.13 15.19
C GLU A 102 0.52 0.39 13.77
N ALA A 103 1.05 -0.30 12.76
CA ALA A 103 0.85 0.05 11.36
C ALA A 103 -0.62 -0.07 10.91
N LEU A 104 -1.38 -1.04 11.45
CA LEU A 104 -2.84 -1.15 11.22
C LEU A 104 -3.56 0.07 11.77
N LEU A 105 -3.27 0.46 13.02
CA LEU A 105 -3.87 1.62 13.68
C LEU A 105 -3.59 2.92 12.92
N LEU A 106 -2.32 3.16 12.57
CA LEU A 106 -1.92 4.35 11.80
C LEU A 106 -2.56 4.38 10.41
N SER A 107 -2.72 3.23 9.76
CA SER A 107 -3.38 3.12 8.45
C SER A 107 -4.88 3.41 8.52
N SER A 108 -5.53 2.96 9.59
CA SER A 108 -6.94 3.21 9.87
C SER A 108 -7.24 4.60 10.43
N GLY A 109 -6.23 5.37 10.85
CA GLY A 109 -6.44 6.63 11.57
C GLY A 109 -7.00 6.44 12.99
N LYS A 110 -6.76 5.29 13.63
CA LYS A 110 -7.34 4.91 14.93
C LYS A 110 -6.29 4.88 16.05
N GLU A 111 -6.74 5.12 17.28
CA GLU A 111 -5.87 5.10 18.47
C GLU A 111 -5.91 3.77 19.22
N ASP A 112 -7.10 3.15 19.32
CA ASP A 112 -7.28 1.89 20.02
C ASP A 112 -7.63 0.76 19.05
N TYR A 113 -6.91 -0.34 19.23
CA TYR A 113 -7.14 -1.58 18.50
C TYR A 113 -8.47 -2.23 18.88
N THR A 114 -9.02 -1.92 20.06
CA THR A 114 -10.38 -2.36 20.42
C THR A 114 -11.45 -1.80 19.48
N GLU A 115 -11.25 -0.62 18.88
CA GLU A 115 -12.14 -0.03 17.86
C GLU A 115 -12.02 -0.72 16.49
N GLU A 116 -10.97 -1.52 16.29
CA GLU A 116 -10.84 -2.40 15.14
C GLU A 116 -11.49 -3.77 15.41
N LEU A 117 -11.46 -4.22 16.68
CA LEU A 117 -12.02 -5.50 17.14
C LEU A 117 -13.53 -5.46 17.45
N SER A 118 -14.08 -4.33 17.89
CA SER A 118 -15.45 -4.20 18.42
C SER A 118 -16.56 -4.19 17.36
N THR A 119 -16.20 -4.27 16.07
CA THR A 119 -17.14 -4.09 14.96
C THR A 119 -18.04 -5.30 14.66
N GLU A 120 -17.87 -6.45 15.32
CA GLU A 120 -18.63 -7.66 14.96
C GLU A 120 -19.18 -8.41 16.18
N SER A 121 -20.42 -8.11 16.59
CA SER A 121 -21.25 -9.02 17.39
C SER A 121 -21.74 -10.20 16.53
N GLU A 122 -22.12 -11.33 17.14
CA GLU A 122 -22.57 -12.55 16.42
C GLU A 122 -23.78 -12.33 15.48
N SER A 123 -24.58 -11.28 15.73
CA SER A 123 -25.66 -10.83 14.85
C SER A 123 -25.19 -10.23 13.51
N ASN A 124 -23.90 -9.86 13.37
CA ASN A 124 -23.35 -9.14 12.22
C ASN A 124 -22.77 -10.01 11.10
N TRP A 125 -22.66 -11.34 11.24
CA TRP A 125 -22.00 -12.17 10.21
C TRP A 125 -22.73 -12.13 8.85
N LYS A 126 -24.08 -12.12 8.87
CA LYS A 126 -24.90 -11.96 7.65
C LYS A 126 -24.79 -10.54 7.08
N SER A 127 -24.56 -9.55 7.93
CA SER A 127 -24.36 -8.16 7.52
C SER A 127 -23.06 -8.00 6.74
N CYS A 128 -21.97 -8.61 7.23
CA CYS A 128 -20.63 -8.54 6.63
C CYS A 128 -20.59 -8.98 5.14
N LYS A 129 -21.48 -9.91 4.75
CA LYS A 129 -21.61 -10.40 3.37
C LYS A 129 -22.30 -9.45 2.41
N ASN A 130 -23.11 -8.54 2.93
CA ASN A 130 -23.86 -7.58 2.13
C ASN A 130 -23.14 -6.22 2.02
N GLU A 131 -22.02 -6.06 2.72
CA GLU A 131 -21.23 -4.83 2.69
C GLU A 131 -20.62 -4.59 1.32
N ARG A 132 -20.66 -3.32 0.90
CA ARG A 132 -20.09 -2.81 -0.34
C ARG A 132 -19.29 -1.56 -0.03
N LEU A 133 -18.19 -1.38 -0.75
CA LEU A 133 -17.36 -0.18 -0.63
C LEU A 133 -18.15 1.02 -1.16
N ILE A 134 -18.19 2.11 -0.40
CA ILE A 134 -18.76 3.38 -0.84
C ILE A 134 -17.67 4.17 -1.57
N PRO A 135 -17.95 4.77 -2.73
CA PRO A 135 -16.96 5.59 -3.42
C PRO A 135 -16.54 6.78 -2.54
N ILE A 136 -15.24 7.05 -2.47
CA ILE A 136 -14.69 8.21 -1.76
C ILE A 136 -15.32 9.56 -2.17
N LEU A 137 -15.85 9.67 -3.39
CA LEU A 137 -16.51 10.90 -3.84
C LEU A 137 -17.84 11.17 -3.11
N GLU A 138 -18.47 10.15 -2.52
CA GLU A 138 -19.69 10.31 -1.71
C GLU A 138 -19.37 10.86 -0.30
N THR A 139 -18.20 10.51 0.23
CA THR A 139 -17.79 10.81 1.61
C THR A 139 -17.07 12.14 1.75
N ILE A 140 -16.46 12.65 0.67
CA ILE A 140 -15.80 13.97 0.67
C ILE A 140 -16.82 15.07 1.00
N GLY A 141 -16.58 15.77 2.12
CA GLY A 141 -17.43 16.87 2.58
C GLY A 141 -18.65 16.43 3.41
N ASN A 142 -18.91 15.13 3.54
CA ASN A 142 -20.10 14.56 4.20
C ASN A 142 -19.73 13.62 5.37
N GLN A 143 -18.67 13.93 6.11
CA GLN A 143 -18.17 13.05 7.19
C GLN A 143 -19.18 12.87 8.34
N ASP A 144 -20.05 13.85 8.58
CA ASP A 144 -21.06 13.79 9.64
C ASP A 144 -22.30 12.95 9.26
N GLU A 145 -22.52 12.69 7.97
CA GLU A 145 -23.67 11.93 7.45
C GLU A 145 -23.34 10.47 7.11
N LEU A 146 -22.14 10.00 7.50
CA LEU A 146 -21.59 8.74 6.98
C LEU A 146 -22.44 7.49 7.31
N LEU A 147 -23.26 7.57 8.35
CA LEU A 147 -24.06 6.45 8.86
C LEU A 147 -25.57 6.65 8.68
N THR A 148 -25.99 7.82 8.21
CA THR A 148 -27.41 8.21 8.15
C THR A 148 -27.96 8.28 6.72
N ASN A 149 -27.09 8.42 5.72
CA ASN A 149 -27.49 8.54 4.32
C ASN A 149 -27.70 7.16 3.66
N LYS A 150 -28.93 6.88 3.23
CA LYS A 150 -29.34 5.60 2.62
C LYS A 150 -29.22 5.57 1.09
N GLU A 151 -28.78 6.66 0.47
CA GLU A 151 -28.83 6.83 -0.99
C GLU A 151 -27.46 6.81 -1.69
N TRP A 152 -26.41 6.40 -1.00
CA TRP A 152 -25.07 6.40 -1.58
C TRP A 152 -24.90 5.43 -2.73
N HIS A 153 -24.12 5.84 -3.73
CA HIS A 153 -23.59 4.90 -4.71
C HIS A 153 -22.69 3.89 -4.00
N GLN A 154 -22.65 2.68 -4.54
CA GLN A 154 -21.85 1.58 -4.03
C GLN A 154 -21.03 0.97 -5.16
N LEU A 155 -19.85 0.46 -4.83
CA LEU A 155 -19.02 -0.25 -5.79
C LEU A 155 -19.49 -1.71 -5.94
N PRO A 156 -19.60 -2.21 -7.18
CA PRO A 156 -19.83 -3.63 -7.43
C PRO A 156 -18.70 -4.50 -6.89
N VAL A 157 -19.04 -5.57 -6.16
CA VAL A 157 -18.07 -6.56 -5.67
C VAL A 157 -17.64 -7.46 -6.82
N LYS A 158 -16.67 -6.98 -7.59
CA LYS A 158 -16.10 -7.63 -8.77
C LYS A 158 -14.59 -7.38 -8.81
N LYS A 159 -13.85 -8.25 -9.50
CA LYS A 159 -12.43 -8.00 -9.79
C LYS A 159 -12.28 -6.77 -10.67
N LEU A 160 -11.19 -6.03 -10.50
CA LEU A 160 -10.91 -4.81 -11.25
C LEU A 160 -10.52 -5.14 -12.69
N ILE A 161 -11.41 -4.80 -13.61
CA ILE A 161 -11.21 -4.88 -15.06
C ILE A 161 -11.70 -3.57 -15.69
N PRO A 162 -11.19 -3.17 -16.87
CA PRO A 162 -11.69 -2.00 -17.58
C PRO A 162 -13.05 -2.29 -18.22
N SER A 163 -14.09 -2.41 -17.39
CA SER A 163 -15.49 -2.58 -17.79
C SER A 163 -16.37 -1.51 -17.15
N ILE A 164 -17.46 -1.15 -17.84
CA ILE A 164 -18.48 -0.26 -17.27
C ILE A 164 -19.17 -0.88 -16.05
N ASP A 165 -19.12 -2.20 -15.92
CA ASP A 165 -19.71 -2.95 -14.80
C ASP A 165 -18.96 -2.76 -13.47
N ASN A 166 -17.80 -2.09 -13.49
CA ASN A 166 -17.00 -1.76 -12.31
C ASN A 166 -17.26 -0.35 -11.78
N PHE A 167 -18.10 0.47 -12.42
CA PHE A 167 -18.44 1.81 -11.93
C PHE A 167 -19.40 1.75 -10.74
N PRO A 168 -19.39 2.79 -9.86
CA PRO A 168 -20.37 2.92 -8.79
C PRO A 168 -21.81 2.96 -9.29
N GLN A 169 -22.73 2.35 -8.54
CA GLN A 169 -24.16 2.27 -8.86
C GLN A 169 -25.00 2.62 -7.64
N LYS A 170 -26.11 3.35 -7.84
CA LYS A 170 -27.01 3.78 -6.76
C LYS A 170 -27.90 2.65 -6.25
N GLU A 171 -28.40 1.81 -7.14
CA GLU A 171 -29.31 0.71 -6.81
C GLU A 171 -28.70 -0.62 -7.27
N ILE A 172 -28.02 -1.32 -6.36
CA ILE A 172 -27.52 -2.68 -6.60
C ILE A 172 -28.42 -3.67 -5.89
N THR A 173 -29.29 -4.33 -6.66
CA THR A 173 -30.21 -5.36 -6.13
C THR A 173 -29.56 -6.72 -5.97
N GLU A 174 -28.45 -6.97 -6.68
CA GLU A 174 -27.69 -8.21 -6.58
C GLU A 174 -26.98 -8.31 -5.22
N VAL A 175 -27.06 -9.48 -4.57
CA VAL A 175 -26.27 -9.77 -3.38
C VAL A 175 -24.79 -9.90 -3.76
N PRO A 176 -23.84 -9.30 -3.02
CA PRO A 176 -22.42 -9.46 -3.29
C PRO A 176 -21.99 -10.94 -3.36
N ASN A 177 -21.34 -11.33 -4.45
CA ASN A 177 -20.86 -12.70 -4.62
C ASN A 177 -19.37 -12.84 -4.26
N TYR A 178 -19.05 -12.63 -2.98
CA TYR A 178 -17.70 -12.78 -2.45
C TYR A 178 -17.15 -14.20 -2.64
N SER A 179 -18.01 -15.22 -2.58
CA SER A 179 -17.60 -16.63 -2.77
C SER A 179 -17.02 -16.88 -4.17
N ASN A 180 -17.67 -16.37 -5.23
CA ASN A 180 -17.14 -16.48 -6.58
C ASN A 180 -15.85 -15.66 -6.74
N LEU A 181 -15.82 -14.43 -6.22
CA LEU A 181 -14.63 -13.58 -6.27
C LEU A 181 -13.42 -14.24 -5.59
N TRP A 182 -13.63 -14.90 -4.44
CA TRP A 182 -12.60 -15.65 -3.73
C TRP A 182 -12.12 -16.89 -4.50
N LYS A 183 -13.03 -17.61 -5.17
CA LYS A 183 -12.65 -18.74 -6.05
C LYS A 183 -11.75 -18.29 -7.20
N GLU A 184 -12.09 -17.18 -7.85
CA GLU A 184 -11.27 -16.60 -8.91
C GLU A 184 -9.89 -16.14 -8.37
N PHE A 185 -9.88 -15.46 -7.21
CA PHE A 185 -8.63 -15.10 -6.52
C PHE A 185 -7.76 -16.32 -6.23
N LYS A 186 -8.31 -17.39 -5.65
CA LYS A 186 -7.56 -18.63 -5.35
C LYS A 186 -7.00 -19.29 -6.61
N SER A 187 -7.74 -19.27 -7.71
CA SER A 187 -7.28 -19.80 -8.99
C SER A 187 -6.05 -19.04 -9.51
N GLU A 188 -6.06 -17.71 -9.44
CA GLU A 188 -4.91 -16.89 -9.86
C GLU A 188 -3.76 -16.95 -8.85
N PHE A 189 -4.05 -17.01 -7.54
CA PHE A 189 -3.05 -17.18 -6.49
C PHE A 189 -2.21 -18.44 -6.70
N ALA A 190 -2.84 -19.55 -7.10
CA ALA A 190 -2.16 -20.81 -7.40
C ALA A 190 -1.16 -20.71 -8.58
N SER A 191 -1.30 -19.69 -9.44
CA SER A 191 -0.42 -19.44 -10.58
C SER A 191 0.76 -18.50 -10.28
N LEU A 192 0.82 -17.93 -9.06
CA LEU A 192 1.88 -17.01 -8.69
C LEU A 192 3.26 -17.68 -8.71
N THR A 193 4.25 -16.98 -9.25
CA THR A 193 5.65 -17.45 -9.24
C THR A 193 6.27 -17.26 -7.86
N HIS A 194 7.06 -18.25 -7.41
CA HIS A 194 7.66 -18.29 -6.06
C HIS A 194 9.19 -18.16 -6.09
N SER A 195 9.75 -17.25 -6.88
CA SER A 195 11.21 -17.10 -7.03
C SER A 195 11.86 -16.55 -5.76
N THR A 196 11.43 -15.38 -5.29
CA THR A 196 11.93 -14.71 -4.08
C THR A 196 10.76 -14.20 -3.23
N TYR A 197 11.00 -13.87 -1.96
CA TYR A 197 9.98 -13.24 -1.11
C TYR A 197 9.51 -11.92 -1.72
N GLN A 198 10.44 -11.05 -2.13
CA GLN A 198 10.08 -9.77 -2.74
C GLN A 198 9.17 -9.96 -3.97
N THR A 199 9.55 -10.82 -4.93
CA THR A 199 8.73 -11.04 -6.15
C THR A 199 7.38 -11.65 -5.81
N PHE A 200 7.34 -12.61 -4.88
CA PHE A 200 6.08 -13.22 -4.45
C PHE A 200 5.16 -12.19 -3.78
N SER A 201 5.69 -11.36 -2.88
CA SER A 201 4.95 -10.31 -2.18
C SER A 201 4.43 -9.23 -3.12
N ASP A 202 5.25 -8.76 -4.08
CA ASP A 202 4.83 -7.76 -5.07
C ASP A 202 3.72 -8.31 -5.98
N ASN A 203 3.82 -9.58 -6.37
CA ASN A 203 2.78 -10.26 -7.15
C ASN A 203 1.49 -10.46 -6.33
N LEU A 204 1.61 -10.83 -5.06
CA LEU A 204 0.47 -10.96 -4.15
C LEU A 204 -0.22 -9.60 -3.95
N LEU A 205 0.53 -8.52 -3.74
CA LEU A 205 -0.02 -7.18 -3.62
C LEU A 205 -0.76 -6.75 -4.90
N THR A 206 -0.20 -7.10 -6.07
CA THR A 206 -0.86 -6.86 -7.37
C THR A 206 -2.14 -7.69 -7.53
N LEU A 207 -2.14 -8.92 -7.04
CA LEU A 207 -3.34 -9.77 -7.05
C LEU A 207 -4.41 -9.21 -6.11
N LEU A 208 -4.02 -8.72 -4.92
CA LEU A 208 -4.93 -8.06 -4.00
C LEU A 208 -5.49 -6.77 -4.59
N TYR A 209 -4.70 -5.95 -5.30
CA TYR A 209 -5.22 -4.80 -6.05
C TYR A 209 -6.37 -5.21 -6.98
N LYS A 210 -6.18 -6.29 -7.72
CA LYS A 210 -7.20 -6.77 -8.66
C LYS A 210 -8.47 -7.27 -7.95
N TYR A 211 -8.38 -7.88 -6.78
CA TYR A 211 -9.50 -8.59 -6.15
C TYR A 211 -10.11 -7.87 -4.94
N THR A 212 -9.40 -6.93 -4.31
CA THR A 212 -9.82 -6.30 -3.04
C THR A 212 -9.98 -4.79 -3.11
N SER A 213 -9.75 -4.14 -4.27
CA SER A 213 -9.99 -2.69 -4.44
C SER A 213 -11.45 -2.26 -4.36
N CYS A 214 -12.41 -3.17 -4.55
CA CYS A 214 -13.84 -2.90 -4.42
C CYS A 214 -14.45 -3.52 -3.14
N ILE A 215 -13.61 -4.02 -2.23
CA ILE A 215 -14.02 -4.61 -0.96
C ILE A 215 -13.77 -3.57 0.14
N PRO A 216 -14.73 -3.26 1.02
CA PRO A 216 -14.49 -2.35 2.13
C PRO A 216 -13.57 -2.99 3.18
N SER A 217 -12.61 -2.21 3.71
CA SER A 217 -11.78 -2.66 4.84
C SER A 217 -12.58 -2.68 6.14
N ASN A 218 -13.41 -1.66 6.37
CA ASN A 218 -14.28 -1.54 7.54
C ASN A 218 -15.44 -0.58 7.24
N ILE A 219 -16.67 -1.09 7.14
CA ILE A 219 -17.83 -0.26 6.79
C ILE A 219 -18.27 0.69 7.92
N THR A 220 -17.99 0.35 9.18
CA THR A 220 -18.54 1.05 10.35
C THR A 220 -17.91 2.42 10.57
N HIS A 221 -16.62 2.55 10.29
CA HIS A 221 -15.87 3.78 10.56
C HIS A 221 -15.24 4.39 9.31
N SER A 222 -14.95 3.58 8.29
CA SER A 222 -14.23 4.02 7.10
C SER A 222 -14.80 3.34 5.85
N PRO A 223 -16.08 3.63 5.54
CA PRO A 223 -16.83 2.90 4.52
C PRO A 223 -16.32 3.09 3.08
N ASP A 224 -15.40 4.04 2.89
CA ASP A 224 -14.78 4.43 1.64
C ASP A 224 -13.32 3.98 1.48
N ILE A 225 -12.78 3.28 2.48
CA ILE A 225 -11.43 2.71 2.42
C ILE A 225 -11.51 1.28 1.88
N SER A 226 -10.87 1.05 0.72
CA SER A 226 -10.75 -0.29 0.15
C SER A 226 -9.82 -1.17 0.99
N LEU A 227 -10.10 -2.48 1.03
CA LEU A 227 -9.25 -3.47 1.68
C LEU A 227 -7.86 -3.49 1.05
N TYR A 228 -7.76 -3.30 -0.27
CA TYR A 228 -6.45 -3.16 -0.93
C TYR A 228 -5.65 -1.97 -0.40
N ASP A 229 -6.25 -0.79 -0.36
CA ASP A 229 -5.53 0.43 0.04
C ASP A 229 -5.10 0.32 1.49
N HIS A 230 -5.95 -0.21 2.38
CA HIS A 230 -5.61 -0.44 3.78
C HIS A 230 -4.43 -1.43 3.94
N ILE A 231 -4.49 -2.60 3.27
CA ILE A 231 -3.38 -3.57 3.29
C ILE A 231 -2.08 -2.91 2.81
N LYS A 232 -2.15 -2.15 1.72
CA LYS A 232 -0.99 -1.49 1.12
C LYS A 232 -0.39 -0.44 2.07
N THR A 233 -1.20 0.44 2.66
CA THR A 233 -0.71 1.48 3.57
C THR A 233 -0.20 0.90 4.89
N THR A 234 -0.89 -0.09 5.47
CA THR A 234 -0.40 -0.85 6.63
C THR A 234 0.95 -1.49 6.33
N THR A 235 1.10 -2.14 5.18
CA THR A 235 2.36 -2.77 4.79
C THR A 235 3.49 -1.74 4.66
N ALA A 236 3.23 -0.59 4.04
CA ALA A 236 4.21 0.48 3.89
C ALA A 236 4.66 1.04 5.26
N LEU A 237 3.70 1.28 6.16
CA LEU A 237 3.94 1.77 7.52
C LEU A 237 4.73 0.74 8.34
N ALA A 238 4.37 -0.55 8.29
CA ALA A 238 5.06 -1.61 9.01
C ALA A 238 6.55 -1.68 8.65
N ILE A 239 6.89 -1.55 7.36
CA ILE A 239 8.29 -1.52 6.93
C ILE A 239 9.00 -0.25 7.40
N CYS A 240 8.36 0.92 7.31
CA CYS A 240 8.95 2.15 7.82
C CYS A 240 9.24 2.06 9.33
N LEU A 241 8.30 1.53 10.11
CA LEU A 241 8.46 1.33 11.55
C LEU A 241 9.58 0.33 11.86
N TYR A 242 9.66 -0.77 11.10
CA TYR A 242 10.73 -1.76 11.25
C TYR A 242 12.11 -1.18 10.95
N ASP A 243 12.25 -0.42 9.86
CA ASP A 243 13.52 0.21 9.49
C ASP A 243 13.96 1.26 10.51
N LEU A 244 13.00 2.01 11.06
CA LEU A 244 13.26 2.96 12.14
C LEU A 244 13.69 2.24 13.44
N MET A 245 13.05 1.11 13.77
CA MET A 245 13.47 0.28 14.90
C MET A 245 14.91 -0.22 14.71
N CYS A 246 15.27 -0.66 13.49
CA CYS A 246 16.60 -1.17 13.20
C CYS A 246 17.69 -0.07 13.21
N SER A 247 17.34 1.17 12.86
CA SER A 247 18.29 2.29 12.94
C SER A 247 18.58 2.71 14.38
N GLY A 248 17.67 2.41 15.32
CA GLY A 248 17.75 2.86 16.71
C GLY A 248 17.49 4.36 16.90
N GLU A 249 17.13 5.07 15.83
CA GLU A 249 16.81 6.49 15.87
C GLU A 249 15.39 6.71 16.44
N LYS A 250 15.24 7.79 17.20
CA LYS A 250 13.93 8.22 17.75
C LYS A 250 13.62 9.66 17.30
N PRO A 251 13.41 9.89 16.00
CA PRO A 251 13.02 11.21 15.50
C PRO A 251 11.64 11.58 16.04
N LYS A 252 11.37 12.88 16.17
CA LYS A 252 10.04 13.39 16.55
C LYS A 252 8.95 12.87 15.61
N ASP A 253 9.21 12.98 14.31
CA ASP A 253 8.33 12.51 13.25
C ASP A 253 8.92 11.21 12.69
N ARG A 254 8.13 10.15 12.55
CA ARG A 254 8.68 8.82 12.22
C ARG A 254 8.80 8.55 10.72
N PHE A 255 8.11 9.34 9.90
CA PHE A 255 7.98 9.10 8.48
C PHE A 255 8.45 10.29 7.63
N LEU A 256 8.81 10.00 6.39
CA LEU A 256 9.09 10.96 5.33
C LEU A 256 8.11 10.75 4.20
N LEU A 257 7.39 11.80 3.83
CA LEU A 257 6.62 11.86 2.58
C LEU A 257 7.51 12.50 1.51
N ILE A 258 7.94 11.69 0.56
CA ILE A 258 8.74 12.11 -0.60
C ILE A 258 7.77 12.40 -1.74
N GLY A 259 7.81 13.60 -2.28
CA GLY A 259 6.94 14.03 -3.36
C GLY A 259 7.76 14.53 -4.53
N ALA A 260 7.34 14.14 -5.72
CA ALA A 260 7.97 14.56 -6.95
C ALA A 260 6.95 15.10 -7.93
N ASP A 261 7.41 15.97 -8.82
CA ASP A 261 6.62 16.48 -9.93
C ASP A 261 7.51 16.77 -11.14
N LEU A 262 7.25 16.07 -12.23
CA LEU A 262 7.92 16.28 -13.51
C LEU A 262 7.30 17.51 -14.19
N SER A 263 8.11 18.53 -14.38
CA SER A 263 7.71 19.81 -14.95
C SER A 263 8.16 19.95 -16.40
N GLY A 264 7.46 20.79 -17.16
CA GLY A 264 7.69 20.95 -18.59
C GLY A 264 6.97 19.92 -19.46
N ILE A 265 6.17 19.02 -18.87
CA ILE A 265 5.44 17.95 -19.60
C ILE A 265 4.62 18.51 -20.77
N GLN A 266 3.84 19.56 -20.54
CA GLN A 266 2.97 20.11 -21.59
C GLN A 266 3.79 20.66 -22.76
N SER A 267 4.78 21.50 -22.48
CA SER A 267 5.70 22.03 -23.49
C SER A 267 6.40 20.91 -24.25
N TYR A 268 6.89 19.90 -23.54
CA TYR A 268 7.55 18.74 -24.14
C TYR A 268 6.61 17.93 -25.03
N ILE A 269 5.37 17.65 -24.60
CA ILE A 269 4.43 16.84 -25.37
C ILE A 269 3.98 17.55 -26.65
N TYR A 270 3.74 18.87 -26.60
CA TYR A 270 3.14 19.62 -27.71
C TYR A 270 4.14 20.28 -28.66
N GLN A 271 5.45 20.25 -28.38
CA GLN A 271 6.51 20.66 -29.33
C GLN A 271 6.68 19.65 -30.49
N ILE A 272 5.61 19.33 -31.20
CA ILE A 272 5.59 18.33 -32.28
C ILE A 272 5.64 18.98 -33.66
N VAL A 273 6.41 18.38 -34.55
CA VAL A 273 6.40 18.71 -35.99
C VAL A 273 5.10 18.18 -36.61
N SER A 274 4.54 18.90 -37.59
CA SER A 274 3.23 18.60 -38.21
C SER A 274 3.13 17.19 -38.83
N LYS A 275 4.26 16.64 -39.30
CA LYS A 275 4.33 15.29 -39.89
C LYS A 275 4.19 14.21 -38.80
N HIS A 276 3.23 13.30 -38.96
CA HIS A 276 2.92 12.23 -37.99
C HIS A 276 2.57 12.72 -36.57
N ALA A 277 1.98 13.91 -36.46
CA ALA A 277 1.62 14.56 -35.19
C ALA A 277 0.99 13.61 -34.15
N GLY A 278 -0.02 12.82 -34.54
CA GLY A 278 -0.70 11.90 -33.62
C GLY A 278 0.19 10.76 -33.08
N LYS A 279 1.12 10.23 -33.89
CA LYS A 279 2.08 9.20 -33.43
C LYS A 279 3.11 9.81 -32.47
N ASN A 280 3.62 11.00 -32.82
CA ASN A 280 4.58 11.72 -31.97
C ASN A 280 3.97 12.10 -30.62
N LEU A 281 2.73 12.55 -30.59
CA LEU A 281 2.01 12.89 -29.36
C LEU A 281 1.91 11.68 -28.42
N LYS A 282 1.40 10.54 -28.93
CA LYS A 282 1.29 9.30 -28.14
C LYS A 282 2.65 8.80 -27.65
N GLY A 283 3.67 8.85 -28.52
CA GLY A 283 5.03 8.46 -28.18
C GLY A 283 5.62 9.29 -27.04
N ARG A 284 5.43 10.61 -27.07
CA ARG A 284 5.89 11.52 -26.00
C ARG A 284 5.12 11.33 -24.71
N SER A 285 3.79 11.17 -24.75
CA SER A 285 3.00 10.86 -23.55
C SER A 285 3.44 9.54 -22.89
N PHE A 286 3.70 8.50 -23.70
CA PHE A 286 4.23 7.23 -23.20
C PHE A 286 5.64 7.38 -22.64
N TYR A 287 6.51 8.15 -23.31
CA TYR A 287 7.86 8.45 -22.81
C TYR A 287 7.83 9.08 -21.41
N ILE A 288 6.97 10.08 -21.19
CA ILE A 288 6.81 10.73 -19.89
C ILE A 288 6.40 9.73 -18.81
N ARG A 289 5.46 8.82 -19.12
CA ARG A 289 5.05 7.75 -18.20
C ARG A 289 6.23 6.83 -17.84
N VAL A 290 6.97 6.36 -18.84
CA VAL A 290 8.14 5.49 -18.64
C VAL A 290 9.24 6.21 -17.85
N LEU A 291 9.48 7.50 -18.11
CA LEU A 291 10.44 8.30 -17.37
C LEU A 291 10.05 8.45 -15.90
N SER A 292 8.78 8.77 -15.62
CA SER A 292 8.24 8.82 -14.25
C SER A 292 8.44 7.48 -13.52
N ASP A 293 8.05 6.37 -14.18
CA ASP A 293 8.20 5.03 -13.61
C ASP A 293 9.68 4.65 -13.39
N ALA A 294 10.59 5.06 -14.28
CA ALA A 294 12.02 4.83 -14.12
C ALA A 294 12.60 5.60 -12.93
N VAL A 295 12.19 6.86 -12.73
CA VAL A 295 12.60 7.67 -11.58
C VAL A 295 12.10 7.04 -10.28
N VAL A 296 10.83 6.63 -10.22
CA VAL A 296 10.26 5.95 -9.04
C VAL A 296 11.01 4.65 -8.73
N ARG A 297 11.21 3.79 -9.73
CA ARG A 297 11.95 2.52 -9.56
C ARG A 297 13.39 2.75 -9.10
N TYR A 298 14.05 3.79 -9.63
CA TYR A 298 15.39 4.17 -9.20
C TYR A 298 15.41 4.62 -7.73
N LEU A 299 14.48 5.48 -7.32
CA LEU A 299 14.35 5.90 -5.92
C LEU A 299 14.07 4.71 -5.00
N MET A 300 13.11 3.85 -5.34
CA MET A 300 12.80 2.66 -4.55
C MET A 300 14.03 1.78 -4.34
N LYS A 301 14.79 1.51 -5.41
CA LYS A 301 16.02 0.71 -5.32
C LYS A 301 17.09 1.39 -4.47
N ARG A 302 17.29 2.70 -4.61
CA ARG A 302 18.31 3.45 -3.85
C ARG A 302 17.96 3.59 -2.37
N LEU A 303 16.67 3.70 -2.05
CA LEU A 303 16.17 3.83 -0.68
C LEU A 303 15.85 2.48 -0.03
N GLY A 304 15.85 1.39 -0.81
CA GLY A 304 15.45 0.07 -0.34
C GLY A 304 13.95 -0.03 -0.03
N LEU A 305 13.08 0.71 -0.71
CA LEU A 305 11.63 0.68 -0.46
C LEU A 305 10.93 -0.42 -1.27
N PHE A 306 9.78 -0.88 -0.79
CA PHE A 306 8.94 -1.86 -1.49
C PHE A 306 7.80 -1.20 -2.27
N GLN A 307 7.10 -1.99 -3.10
CA GLN A 307 5.99 -1.52 -3.92
C GLN A 307 4.87 -0.85 -3.10
N ALA A 308 4.62 -1.33 -1.88
CA ALA A 308 3.60 -0.74 -1.01
C ALA A 308 3.92 0.72 -0.60
N ASN A 309 5.21 1.08 -0.54
CA ASN A 309 5.66 2.42 -0.18
C ASN A 309 5.35 3.48 -1.25
N ILE A 310 4.93 3.09 -2.46
CA ILE A 310 4.43 4.04 -3.46
C ILE A 310 2.98 4.38 -3.10
N ILE A 311 2.71 5.58 -2.59
CA ILE A 311 1.35 6.03 -2.32
C ILE A 311 0.63 6.31 -3.63
N TYR A 312 1.27 7.06 -4.54
CA TYR A 312 0.70 7.47 -5.82
C TYR A 312 1.81 7.64 -6.87
N ASN A 313 1.54 7.28 -8.12
CA ASN A 313 2.41 7.54 -9.27
C ASN A 313 1.57 7.68 -10.56
N SER A 314 1.25 8.91 -10.93
CA SER A 314 0.50 9.20 -12.15
C SER A 314 0.68 10.66 -12.60
N GLY A 315 0.49 10.92 -13.91
CA GLY A 315 0.50 12.27 -14.47
C GLY A 315 1.84 13.02 -14.36
N GLY A 316 2.95 12.32 -14.08
CA GLY A 316 4.26 12.92 -13.83
C GLY A 316 4.51 13.33 -12.37
N GLY A 317 3.50 13.21 -11.50
CA GLY A 317 3.63 13.36 -10.06
C GLY A 317 3.65 12.01 -9.35
N PHE A 318 4.47 11.89 -8.32
CA PHE A 318 4.46 10.70 -7.47
C PHE A 318 4.76 11.03 -6.01
N TYR A 319 4.28 10.16 -5.12
CA TYR A 319 4.47 10.26 -3.68
C TYR A 319 4.88 8.91 -3.10
N LEU A 320 5.96 8.91 -2.33
CA LEU A 320 6.51 7.73 -1.65
C LEU A 320 6.51 7.97 -0.14
N LEU A 321 6.23 6.92 0.63
CA LEU A 321 6.37 6.91 2.07
C LEU A 321 7.64 6.17 2.46
N ALA A 322 8.51 6.81 3.23
CA ALA A 322 9.79 6.27 3.66
C ALA A 322 10.00 6.46 5.18
N PRO A 323 10.88 5.69 5.83
CA PRO A 323 11.21 5.90 7.23
C PRO A 323 12.07 7.14 7.42
N ASN A 324 11.86 7.88 8.51
CA ASN A 324 12.59 9.12 8.81
C ASN A 324 13.94 8.86 9.49
N THR A 325 14.85 8.17 8.80
CA THR A 325 16.21 7.92 9.30
C THR A 325 17.24 8.83 8.65
N THR A 326 18.37 9.03 9.32
CA THR A 326 19.51 9.76 8.78
C THR A 326 20.04 9.13 7.48
N ASP A 327 20.11 7.80 7.43
CA ASP A 327 20.53 7.03 6.25
C ASP A 327 19.60 7.27 5.04
N ILE A 328 18.28 7.20 5.23
CA ILE A 328 17.31 7.44 4.16
C ILE A 328 17.41 8.87 3.64
N LYS A 329 17.57 9.87 4.51
CA LYS A 329 17.77 11.28 4.08
C LYS A 329 19.02 11.43 3.23
N HIS A 330 20.12 10.80 3.61
CA HIS A 330 21.36 10.84 2.85
C HIS A 330 21.23 10.14 1.49
N LYS A 331 20.66 8.93 1.47
CA LYS A 331 20.38 8.18 0.23
C LYS A 331 19.44 8.95 -0.69
N LEU A 332 18.43 9.61 -0.15
CA LEU A 332 17.49 10.45 -0.91
C LEU A 332 18.21 11.63 -1.55
N LYS A 333 19.03 12.37 -0.78
CA LYS A 333 19.80 13.51 -1.30
C LYS A 333 20.68 13.10 -2.49
N THR A 334 21.47 12.04 -2.32
CA THR A 334 22.36 11.55 -3.39
C THR A 334 21.59 11.01 -4.60
N ALA A 335 20.40 10.41 -4.39
CA ALA A 335 19.56 9.95 -5.49
C ALA A 335 18.96 11.13 -6.28
N ILE A 336 18.51 12.18 -5.59
CA ILE A 336 17.99 13.40 -6.21
C ILE A 336 19.05 14.07 -7.09
N GLU A 337 20.26 14.28 -6.57
CA GLU A 337 21.37 14.89 -7.32
C GLU A 337 21.67 14.11 -8.62
N GLU A 338 21.67 12.78 -8.55
CA GLU A 338 21.90 11.92 -9.71
C GLU A 338 20.75 11.96 -10.73
N ILE A 339 19.49 12.00 -10.26
CA ILE A 339 18.32 12.13 -11.12
C ILE A 339 18.35 13.48 -11.84
N GLU A 340 18.54 14.57 -11.11
CA GLU A 340 18.59 15.93 -11.64
C GLU A 340 19.70 16.04 -12.71
N ARG A 341 20.91 15.54 -12.42
CA ARG A 341 22.03 15.52 -13.36
C ARG A 341 21.71 14.75 -14.64
N ARG A 342 21.15 13.54 -14.54
CA ARG A 342 20.81 12.71 -15.71
C ARG A 342 19.72 13.33 -16.58
N ILE A 343 18.69 13.88 -15.95
CA ILE A 343 17.57 14.51 -16.65
C ILE A 343 18.05 15.77 -17.35
N PHE A 344 18.82 16.62 -16.67
CA PHE A 344 19.41 17.82 -17.28
C PHE A 344 20.33 17.48 -18.45
N THR A 345 21.19 16.47 -18.31
CA THR A 345 22.09 16.03 -19.41
C THR A 345 21.30 15.56 -20.64
N THR A 346 20.14 14.94 -20.44
CA THR A 346 19.36 14.33 -21.53
C THR A 346 18.36 15.31 -22.15
N HIS A 347 17.79 16.23 -21.36
CA HIS A 347 16.66 17.07 -21.76
C HIS A 347 16.91 18.57 -21.64
N GLY A 348 18.08 18.97 -21.14
CA GLY A 348 18.38 20.36 -20.80
C GLY A 348 17.33 20.91 -19.83
N THR A 349 16.78 22.07 -20.16
CA THR A 349 15.75 22.76 -19.36
C THR A 349 14.32 22.42 -19.79
N SER A 350 14.14 21.62 -20.85
CA SER A 350 12.80 21.30 -21.39
C SER A 350 11.98 20.40 -20.47
N LEU A 351 12.65 19.56 -19.70
CA LEU A 351 12.08 18.68 -18.69
C LEU A 351 12.96 18.68 -17.45
N TYR A 352 12.35 18.76 -16.28
CA TYR A 352 13.04 18.57 -15.01
C TYR A 352 12.10 17.93 -13.98
N VAL A 353 12.65 17.20 -13.00
CA VAL A 353 11.88 16.58 -11.92
C VAL A 353 12.18 17.31 -10.62
N ALA A 354 11.17 17.93 -10.03
CA ALA A 354 11.30 18.54 -8.71
C ALA A 354 10.96 17.50 -7.64
N ILE A 355 11.97 17.01 -6.91
CA ILE A 355 11.81 16.03 -5.81
C ILE A 355 12.12 16.72 -4.48
N ASP A 356 11.25 16.56 -3.49
CA ASP A 356 11.50 17.00 -2.12
C ASP A 356 10.83 16.06 -1.11
N SER A 357 11.13 16.23 0.17
CA SER A 357 10.52 15.48 1.26
C SER A 357 10.09 16.39 2.42
N ILE A 358 9.04 15.96 3.10
CA ILE A 358 8.60 16.51 4.38
C ILE A 358 8.52 15.38 5.41
N THR A 359 8.69 15.72 6.67
CA THR A 359 8.42 14.79 7.75
C THR A 359 6.92 14.66 7.98
N VAL A 360 6.48 13.48 8.41
CA VAL A 360 5.08 13.20 8.76
C VAL A 360 5.06 12.64 10.17
N SER A 361 4.31 13.32 11.04
CA SER A 361 4.06 12.94 12.42
C SER A 361 2.96 11.87 12.49
N ASP A 362 2.85 11.20 13.63
CA ASP A 362 1.73 10.29 13.90
C ASP A 362 0.40 11.05 13.97
N ASP A 363 0.44 12.27 14.52
CA ASP A 363 -0.74 13.13 14.65
C ASP A 363 -1.33 13.51 13.29
N ALA A 364 -0.50 13.73 12.27
CA ALA A 364 -0.96 13.99 10.92
C ALA A 364 -1.63 12.77 10.26
N LEU A 365 -1.23 11.55 10.62
CA LEU A 365 -1.87 10.30 10.15
C LEU A 365 -3.18 10.04 10.91
N LEU A 366 -3.22 10.39 12.20
CA LEU A 366 -4.36 10.16 13.09
C LEU A 366 -5.35 11.36 13.15
N HIS A 367 -5.11 12.42 12.38
CA HIS A 367 -5.91 13.65 12.35
C HIS A 367 -6.06 14.34 13.72
N ARG A 368 -4.95 14.49 14.46
CA ARG A 368 -4.93 15.02 15.84
C ARG A 368 -4.19 16.34 15.94
N ASN A 369 -4.42 17.06 17.03
CA ASN A 369 -3.72 18.32 17.33
C ASN A 369 -3.79 19.36 16.20
N GLY A 370 -4.84 19.29 15.37
CA GLY A 370 -5.03 20.15 14.20
C GLY A 370 -4.13 19.82 12.99
N GLU A 371 -3.32 18.76 13.08
CA GLU A 371 -2.55 18.20 11.98
C GLU A 371 -3.41 17.27 11.13
N ASP A 372 -3.24 17.38 9.81
CA ASP A 372 -3.86 16.45 8.86
C ASP A 372 -2.94 16.27 7.66
N ILE A 373 -3.04 15.09 7.04
CA ILE A 373 -2.21 14.76 5.87
C ILE A 373 -2.50 15.69 4.69
N GLY A 374 -3.74 16.20 4.56
CA GLY A 374 -4.15 17.12 3.51
C GLY A 374 -3.38 18.44 3.53
N LYS A 375 -3.18 19.05 4.70
CA LYS A 375 -2.39 20.27 4.91
C LYS A 375 -0.92 20.04 4.62
N LEU A 376 -0.36 18.90 5.03
CA LEU A 376 1.02 18.53 4.72
C LEU A 376 1.23 18.38 3.20
N TRP A 377 0.26 17.77 2.52
CA TRP A 377 0.32 17.46 1.09
C TRP A 377 0.09 18.69 0.20
N GLY A 378 -0.98 19.45 0.44
CA GLY A 378 -1.34 20.64 -0.32
C GLY A 378 -0.50 21.88 0.04
N GLY A 379 -0.03 21.97 1.29
CA GLY A 379 0.74 23.09 1.78
C GLY A 379 2.25 22.90 1.61
N SER A 380 2.84 22.02 2.42
CA SER A 380 4.29 21.99 2.65
C SER A 380 5.07 21.42 1.48
N ILE A 381 4.66 20.27 0.94
CA ILE A 381 5.41 19.62 -0.15
C ILE A 381 5.15 20.28 -1.50
N TYR A 382 3.94 20.80 -1.74
CA TYR A 382 3.67 21.61 -2.93
C TYR A 382 4.52 22.88 -2.95
N LYS A 383 4.54 23.66 -1.85
CA LYS A 383 5.33 24.91 -1.75
C LYS A 383 6.84 24.68 -1.86
N LYS A 384 7.37 23.61 -1.26
CA LYS A 384 8.78 23.25 -1.39
C LYS A 384 9.15 22.93 -2.85
N ARG A 385 8.30 22.12 -3.52
CA ARG A 385 8.50 21.81 -4.94
C ARG A 385 8.39 23.06 -5.80
N SER A 386 7.37 23.90 -5.63
CA SER A 386 7.23 25.14 -6.42
C SER A 386 8.41 26.08 -6.25
N THR A 387 9.00 26.15 -5.05
CA THR A 387 10.23 26.93 -4.81
C THR A 387 11.44 26.34 -5.54
N LYS A 388 11.57 25.01 -5.63
CA LYS A 388 12.61 24.39 -6.46
C LYS A 388 12.40 24.67 -7.95
N LYS A 389 11.14 24.62 -8.42
CA LYS A 389 10.77 24.98 -9.79
C LYS A 389 11.25 26.38 -10.15
N SER A 390 10.99 27.36 -9.29
CA SER A 390 11.36 28.77 -9.54
C SER A 390 12.86 29.02 -9.48
N LYS A 391 13.61 28.34 -8.60
CA LYS A 391 15.07 28.47 -8.51
C LYS A 391 15.78 27.98 -9.78
N ILE A 392 15.29 26.90 -10.38
CA ILE A 392 15.85 26.37 -11.63
C ILE A 392 15.55 27.34 -12.78
N CYS A 393 14.31 27.82 -12.91
CA CYS A 393 13.94 28.80 -13.95
C CYS A 393 14.71 30.14 -13.84
N ASN A 394 15.04 30.59 -12.62
CA ASN A 394 15.69 31.90 -12.40
C ASN A 394 17.22 31.86 -12.53
N ASN A 395 17.86 30.71 -12.32
CA ASN A 395 19.32 30.58 -12.49
C ASN A 395 19.74 30.52 -13.97
N ASP A 396 18.79 30.26 -14.89
CA ASP A 396 19.03 30.19 -16.34
C ASP A 396 18.85 31.55 -17.05
N GLY A 397 18.59 32.63 -16.29
CA GLY A 397 18.54 34.01 -16.79
C GLY A 397 19.89 34.75 -16.77
N ARG A 398 21.01 34.04 -16.61
CA ARG A 398 22.36 34.60 -16.62
C ARG A 398 23.30 33.87 -17.57
#